data_AF-F8MSD7-F1
#
_entry.id   AF-F8MSD7-F1
#
_cell.length_a   1.000
_cell.length_b   1.000
_cell.length_c   1.000
_cell.angle_alpha   90.00
_cell.angle_beta   90.00
_cell.angle_gamma   90.00
#
_symmetry.space_group_name_H-M   'P 1'
#
loop_
_entity.id
_entity.type
_entity.pdbx_description
1 polymer ?
#
loop_
_entity_poly.entity_id
_entity_poly.type
_entity_poly.pdbx_seq_one_letter_code
_entity_poly.pdbx_strand_id
1 'polypeptide(L)'
;MIPKGKGFILLPNETSEALPDLPRLNKTNKQQHAMISVFHQLHCLYMTRAGYFAAKSGNLDEVNTPHLTHCWDYLRQGIMCNADTTLEWITYPDESGSTGWGYQHTCKDFGAVFEWAERHRFREWKVIH
;
A
#
# COMPACT_ATOMS: atom_id res chain seq x y z
N MET A 1 11.83 -8.07 -7.56
CA MET A 1 10.69 -8.13 -6.63
C MET A 1 9.35 -8.30 -7.35
N ILE A 2 9.14 -7.70 -8.54
CA ILE A 2 7.96 -7.98 -9.37
C ILE A 2 8.26 -9.15 -10.33
N PRO A 3 7.40 -10.18 -10.44
CA PRO A 3 7.63 -11.32 -11.32
C PRO A 3 7.43 -10.98 -12.81
N LYS A 4 7.85 -11.91 -13.69
CA LYS A 4 7.44 -11.86 -15.11
C LYS A 4 5.91 -11.79 -15.21
N GLY A 5 5.41 -11.02 -16.16
CA GLY A 5 3.97 -10.74 -16.28
C GLY A 5 3.44 -9.72 -15.26
N LYS A 6 4.31 -9.10 -14.45
CA LYS A 6 3.97 -8.03 -13.49
C LYS A 6 2.96 -8.42 -12.41
N GLY A 7 2.69 -9.72 -12.23
CA GLY A 7 1.66 -10.19 -11.29
C GLY A 7 0.25 -10.22 -11.85
N PHE A 8 0.07 -9.96 -13.15
CA PHE A 8 -1.17 -10.27 -13.85
C PHE A 8 -1.31 -11.78 -14.01
N ILE A 9 -2.51 -12.29 -13.74
CA ILE A 9 -2.86 -13.71 -13.80
C ILE A 9 -4.11 -13.92 -14.65
N LEU A 10 -4.21 -15.12 -15.21
CA LEU A 10 -5.40 -15.63 -15.85
C LEU A 10 -6.10 -16.56 -14.87
N LEU A 11 -7.38 -16.29 -14.60
CA LEU A 11 -8.25 -17.15 -13.81
C LEU A 11 -9.20 -17.88 -14.76
N PRO A 12 -9.15 -19.22 -14.84
CA PRO A 12 -10.14 -20.00 -15.58
C PRO A 12 -11.55 -19.79 -15.03
N ASN A 13 -12.56 -20.05 -15.85
CA ASN A 13 -13.97 -19.83 -15.47
C ASN A 13 -14.34 -20.55 -14.15
N GLU A 14 -14.00 -21.83 -14.01
CA GLU A 14 -14.29 -22.67 -12.84
C GLU A 14 -13.82 -22.02 -11.52
N THR A 15 -12.60 -21.48 -11.51
CA THR A 15 -12.06 -20.78 -10.34
C THR A 15 -12.80 -19.48 -10.08
N SER A 16 -13.17 -18.76 -11.15
CA SER A 16 -13.86 -17.47 -11.04
C SER A 16 -15.33 -17.59 -10.62
N GLU A 17 -15.99 -18.72 -10.94
CA GLU A 17 -17.36 -19.02 -10.50
C GLU A 17 -17.44 -19.28 -8.99
N ALA A 18 -16.38 -19.87 -8.41
CA ALA A 18 -16.28 -20.13 -6.97
C ALA A 18 -16.05 -18.86 -6.13
N LEU A 19 -15.72 -17.72 -6.76
CA LEU A 19 -15.49 -16.46 -6.05
C LEU A 19 -16.83 -15.76 -5.71
N PRO A 20 -16.89 -15.02 -4.59
CA PRO A 20 -18.00 -14.11 -4.34
C PRO A 20 -18.09 -13.06 -5.46
N ASP A 21 -19.21 -12.34 -5.53
CA ASP A 21 -19.33 -11.24 -6.48
C ASP A 21 -18.34 -10.14 -6.10
N LEU A 22 -17.39 -9.90 -7.01
CA LEU A 22 -16.34 -8.91 -6.85
C LEU A 22 -16.52 -7.81 -7.89
N PRO A 23 -16.12 -6.56 -7.58
CA PRO A 23 -16.11 -5.49 -8.57
C PRO A 23 -15.36 -5.92 -9.84
N ARG A 24 -16.01 -5.73 -10.99
CA ARG A 24 -15.47 -6.05 -12.34
C ARG A 24 -15.27 -7.55 -12.63
N LEU A 25 -15.63 -8.45 -11.72
CA LEU A 25 -15.72 -9.87 -12.04
C LEU A 25 -16.96 -10.12 -12.90
N ASN A 26 -16.79 -10.70 -14.09
CA ASN A 26 -17.91 -11.09 -14.95
C ASN A 26 -17.91 -12.60 -15.19
N LYS A 27 -18.69 -13.33 -14.40
CA LYS A 27 -18.78 -14.80 -14.42
C LYS A 27 -19.25 -15.41 -15.76
N THR A 28 -19.73 -14.60 -16.71
CA THR A 28 -20.05 -15.10 -18.07
C THR A 28 -18.81 -15.27 -18.96
N ASN A 29 -17.67 -14.68 -18.59
CA ASN A 29 -16.44 -14.81 -19.37
C ASN A 29 -15.79 -16.17 -19.12
N LYS A 30 -15.26 -16.79 -20.19
CA LYS A 30 -14.52 -18.06 -20.11
C LYS A 30 -13.23 -17.99 -19.26
N GLN A 31 -12.69 -16.78 -19.08
CA GLN A 31 -11.53 -16.52 -18.24
C GLN A 31 -11.54 -15.06 -17.77
N GLN A 32 -10.98 -14.81 -16.59
CA GLN A 32 -10.77 -13.48 -16.05
C GLN A 32 -9.29 -13.12 -16.08
N HIS A 33 -9.01 -11.83 -16.24
CA HIS A 33 -7.68 -11.29 -16.02
C HIS A 33 -7.72 -10.54 -14.68
N ALA A 34 -6.82 -10.91 -13.79
CA ALA A 34 -6.68 -10.26 -12.48
C ALA A 34 -5.22 -9.89 -12.24
N MET A 35 -4.97 -9.06 -11.23
CA MET A 35 -3.63 -8.75 -10.76
C MET A 35 -3.57 -9.03 -9.26
N ILE A 36 -2.52 -9.70 -8.80
CA ILE A 36 -2.36 -9.96 -7.37
C ILE A 36 -1.96 -8.64 -6.69
N SER A 37 -2.72 -8.25 -5.66
CA SER A 37 -2.63 -6.93 -5.01
C SER A 37 -1.22 -6.55 -4.56
N VAL A 38 -0.43 -7.49 -4.02
CA VAL A 38 0.95 -7.20 -3.57
C VAL A 38 1.84 -6.70 -4.71
N PHE A 39 1.66 -7.22 -5.93
CA PHE A 39 2.45 -6.78 -7.08
C PHE A 39 1.99 -5.41 -7.60
N HIS A 40 0.71 -5.08 -7.43
CA HIS A 40 0.22 -3.73 -7.71
C HIS A 40 0.77 -2.72 -6.70
N GLN A 41 0.79 -3.06 -5.40
CA GLN A 41 1.38 -2.21 -4.37
C GLN A 41 2.88 -1.97 -4.64
N LEU A 42 3.64 -3.01 -5.01
CA LEU A 42 5.04 -2.87 -5.41
C LEU A 42 5.22 -2.00 -6.67
N HIS A 43 4.31 -2.09 -7.64
CA HIS A 43 4.31 -1.20 -8.80
C HIS A 43 4.08 0.25 -8.38
N CYS A 44 3.10 0.52 -7.52
CA CYS A 44 2.83 1.87 -7.02
C CYS A 44 4.01 2.47 -6.24
N LEU A 45 4.69 1.65 -5.43
CA LEU A 45 5.93 2.05 -4.73
C LEU A 45 7.03 2.43 -5.72
N TYR A 46 7.24 1.61 -6.76
CA TYR A 46 8.21 1.91 -7.81
C TYR A 46 7.87 3.21 -8.55
N MET A 47 6.61 3.41 -8.93
CA MET A 47 6.17 4.63 -9.63
C MET A 47 6.38 5.87 -8.76
N THR A 48 6.09 5.79 -7.46
CA THR A 48 6.35 6.89 -6.52
C THR A 48 7.83 7.25 -6.48
N ARG A 49 8.70 6.25 -6.36
CA ARG A 49 10.16 6.44 -6.38
C ARG A 49 10.62 7.08 -7.69
N ALA A 50 10.15 6.57 -8.83
CA ALA A 50 10.51 7.09 -10.15
C ALA A 50 10.06 8.55 -10.32
N GLY A 51 8.80 8.86 -9.98
CA GLY A 51 8.25 10.21 -10.05
C GLY A 51 8.99 11.20 -9.16
N TYR A 52 9.39 10.79 -7.94
CA TYR A 52 10.22 11.62 -7.06
C TYR A 52 11.57 11.97 -7.71
N PHE A 53 12.29 10.99 -8.26
CA PHE A 53 13.59 11.24 -8.87
C PHE A 53 13.50 12.04 -10.18
N ALA A 54 12.43 11.84 -10.96
CA ALA A 54 12.15 12.67 -12.13
C ALA A 54 11.93 14.13 -11.71
N ALA A 55 11.05 14.37 -10.74
CA ALA A 55 10.79 15.71 -10.20
C ALA A 55 12.06 16.37 -9.64
N LYS A 56 12.84 15.62 -8.84
CA LYS A 56 14.11 16.09 -8.27
C LYS A 56 15.14 16.46 -9.33
N SER A 57 15.12 15.79 -10.48
CA SER A 57 16.03 16.06 -11.60
C SER A 57 15.52 17.18 -12.52
N GLY A 58 14.36 17.76 -12.24
CA GLY A 58 13.72 18.79 -13.06
C GLY A 58 12.87 18.26 -14.22
N ASN A 59 12.75 16.93 -14.39
CA ASN A 59 12.00 16.30 -15.46
C ASN A 59 10.51 16.16 -15.10
N LEU A 60 9.83 17.29 -14.89
CA LEU A 60 8.43 17.30 -14.43
C LEU A 60 7.45 16.67 -15.44
N ASP A 61 7.76 16.70 -16.73
CA ASP A 61 6.93 16.08 -17.78
C ASP A 61 6.88 14.53 -17.68
N GLU A 62 7.87 13.92 -17.03
CA GLU A 62 7.90 12.47 -16.77
C GLU A 62 7.06 12.10 -15.53
N VAL A 63 6.61 13.07 -14.74
CA VAL A 63 5.82 12.85 -13.54
C VAL A 63 4.34 12.75 -13.90
N ASN A 64 3.82 11.52 -13.92
CA ASN A 64 2.40 11.29 -14.10
C ASN A 64 1.62 11.49 -12.79
N THR A 65 1.27 12.74 -12.48
CA THR A 65 0.57 13.10 -11.23
C THR A 65 -0.74 12.33 -11.01
N PRO A 66 -1.68 12.21 -11.98
CA PRO A 66 -2.89 11.40 -11.78
C PRO A 66 -2.59 9.93 -11.45
N HIS A 67 -1.52 9.38 -12.03
CA HIS A 67 -1.09 8.04 -11.71
C HIS A 67 -0.57 7.96 -10.26
N LEU A 68 0.30 8.90 -9.86
CA LEU A 68 0.84 8.92 -8.50
C LEU A 68 -0.23 9.15 -7.43
N THR A 69 -1.23 10.00 -7.69
CA THR A 69 -2.32 10.24 -6.73
C THR A 69 -3.08 8.96 -6.40
N HIS A 70 -3.43 8.13 -7.40
CA HIS A 70 -4.10 6.86 -7.10
C HIS A 70 -3.14 5.83 -6.50
N CYS A 71 -1.85 5.84 -6.88
CA CYS A 71 -0.83 5.00 -6.25
C CYS A 71 -0.75 5.27 -4.75
N TRP A 72 -0.73 6.53 -4.35
CA TRP A 72 -0.65 6.92 -2.94
C TRP A 72 -1.91 6.52 -2.18
N ASP A 73 -3.09 6.72 -2.75
CA ASP A 73 -4.32 6.26 -2.12
C ASP A 73 -4.38 4.72 -2.00
N TYR A 74 -3.95 4.00 -3.03
CA TYR A 74 -3.91 2.54 -3.00
C TYR A 74 -2.90 2.00 -1.98
N LEU A 75 -1.70 2.59 -1.89
CA LEU A 75 -0.72 2.25 -0.87
C LEU A 75 -1.24 2.54 0.54
N ARG A 76 -1.89 3.69 0.74
CA ARG A 76 -2.56 4.03 2.00
C ARG A 76 -3.58 2.96 2.39
N GLN A 77 -4.45 2.55 1.47
CA GLN A 77 -5.41 1.47 1.70
C GLN A 77 -4.71 0.14 2.05
N GLY A 78 -3.61 -0.19 1.37
CA GLY A 78 -2.81 -1.38 1.67
C GLY A 78 -2.18 -1.36 3.06
N ILE A 79 -1.66 -0.21 3.49
CA ILE A 79 -1.11 -0.01 4.84
C ILE A 79 -2.20 -0.17 5.89
N MET A 80 -3.35 0.49 5.71
CA MET A 80 -4.49 0.37 6.64
C MET A 80 -5.04 -1.07 6.68
N CYS A 81 -5.09 -1.78 5.56
CA CYS A 81 -5.55 -3.17 5.54
C CYS A 81 -4.68 -4.11 6.39
N ASN A 82 -3.39 -3.78 6.55
CA ASN A 82 -2.49 -4.57 7.41
C ASN A 82 -2.40 -4.01 8.83
N ALA A 83 -2.55 -2.70 9.04
CA ALA A 83 -2.52 -2.02 10.34
C ALA A 83 -1.41 -2.53 11.27
N ASP A 84 -0.17 -2.49 10.81
CA ASP A 84 0.94 -3.02 11.59
C ASP A 84 1.07 -2.30 12.95
N THR A 85 1.18 -3.08 14.02
CA THR A 85 1.22 -2.59 15.41
C THR A 85 2.60 -2.76 16.06
N THR A 86 3.61 -3.09 15.26
CA THR A 86 4.96 -3.30 15.78
C THR A 86 5.49 -2.01 16.39
N LEU A 87 5.91 -2.09 17.66
CA LEU A 87 6.46 -0.94 18.36
C LEU A 87 7.89 -0.67 17.91
N GLU A 88 8.07 0.54 17.42
CA GLU A 88 9.30 1.05 16.85
C GLU A 88 9.89 2.10 17.81
N TRP A 89 11.03 1.78 18.43
CA TRP A 89 11.58 2.60 19.51
C TRP A 89 12.37 3.82 19.00
N ILE A 90 12.14 4.96 19.64
CA ILE A 90 12.90 6.19 19.45
C ILE A 90 14.13 6.12 20.36
N THR A 91 15.32 6.44 19.82
CA THR A 91 16.58 6.33 20.57
C THR A 91 16.96 7.69 21.15
N TYR A 92 17.04 7.80 22.48
CA TYR A 92 17.49 9.03 23.13
C TYR A 92 18.97 9.34 22.77
N PRO A 93 19.34 10.61 22.49
CA PRO A 93 18.56 11.84 22.59
C PRO A 93 17.81 12.24 21.29
N ASP A 94 17.84 11.40 20.25
CA ASP A 94 17.22 11.69 18.96
C ASP A 94 15.72 11.39 19.01
N GLU A 95 14.93 12.40 19.35
CA GLU A 95 13.46 12.32 19.35
C GLU A 95 12.84 12.46 17.94
N SER A 96 13.63 12.46 16.87
CA SER A 96 13.12 12.75 15.52
C SER A 96 12.33 11.60 14.86
N GLY A 97 12.47 10.36 15.35
CA GLY A 97 11.67 9.23 14.89
C GLY A 97 12.31 7.86 15.07
N SER A 98 11.67 6.82 14.50
CA SER A 98 12.21 5.47 14.39
C SER A 98 12.71 5.20 12.96
N THR A 99 13.69 4.28 12.84
CA THR A 99 14.21 3.80 11.56
C THR A 99 13.42 2.62 10.96
N GLY A 100 12.64 1.91 11.80
CA GLY A 100 11.82 0.75 11.41
C GLY A 100 12.55 -0.52 10.95
N TRP A 101 13.87 -0.58 10.96
CA TRP A 101 14.63 -1.75 10.50
C TRP A 101 14.70 -2.88 11.55
N GLY A 102 14.50 -4.13 11.11
CA GLY A 102 14.74 -5.34 11.92
C GLY A 102 13.54 -5.86 12.72
N TYR A 103 12.35 -5.29 12.52
CA TYR A 103 11.14 -5.66 13.24
C TYR A 103 10.29 -6.70 12.49
N GLN A 104 9.54 -7.51 13.24
CA GLN A 104 8.62 -8.51 12.68
C GLN A 104 7.21 -7.95 12.61
N HIS A 105 6.60 -8.07 11.44
CA HIS A 105 5.32 -7.47 11.09
C HIS A 105 4.15 -8.47 11.20
N THR A 106 2.95 -8.02 11.57
CA THR A 106 1.74 -8.87 11.65
C THR A 106 0.46 -8.07 11.37
N CYS A 107 -0.43 -8.61 10.54
CA CYS A 107 -1.70 -7.98 10.17
C CYS A 107 -2.66 -7.81 11.37
N LYS A 108 -3.37 -6.67 11.46
CA LYS A 108 -4.34 -6.32 12.51
C LYS A 108 -5.54 -5.54 11.97
N ASP A 109 -6.49 -5.24 12.86
CA ASP A 109 -7.64 -4.37 12.62
C ASP A 109 -7.25 -2.89 12.78
N PHE A 110 -7.30 -2.13 11.68
CA PHE A 110 -6.99 -0.70 11.70
C PHE A 110 -7.91 0.13 12.59
N GLY A 111 -9.22 -0.16 12.61
CA GLY A 111 -10.17 0.64 13.37
C GLY A 111 -9.88 0.55 14.86
N ALA A 112 -9.66 -0.67 15.34
CA ALA A 112 -9.28 -0.91 16.74
C ALA A 112 -7.94 -0.23 17.10
N VAL A 113 -6.95 -0.29 16.20
CA VAL A 113 -5.65 0.37 16.39
C VAL A 113 -5.80 1.89 16.43
N PHE A 114 -6.55 2.46 15.49
CA PHE A 114 -6.79 3.90 15.40
C PHE A 114 -7.45 4.43 16.67
N GLU A 115 -8.56 3.82 17.10
CA GLU A 115 -9.25 4.24 18.32
C GLU A 115 -8.40 4.09 19.57
N TRP A 116 -7.62 3.01 19.67
CA TRP A 116 -6.72 2.80 20.79
C TRP A 116 -5.65 3.90 20.82
N ALA A 117 -5.04 4.23 19.67
CA ALA A 117 -4.03 5.27 19.56
C ALA A 117 -4.60 6.65 19.93
N GLU A 118 -5.80 6.98 19.45
CA GLU A 118 -6.49 8.24 19.80
C GLU A 118 -6.70 8.35 21.33
N ARG A 119 -7.16 7.28 22.00
CA ARG A 119 -7.39 7.31 23.46
C ARG A 119 -6.10 7.42 24.29
N HIS A 120 -4.96 6.99 23.75
CA HIS A 120 -3.67 6.93 24.46
C HIS A 120 -2.63 7.91 23.89
N ARG A 121 -3.06 8.90 23.10
CA ARG A 121 -2.15 9.88 22.48
C ARG A 121 -1.42 10.71 23.54
N PHE A 122 -0.13 10.93 23.30
CA PHE A 122 0.71 11.79 24.14
C PHE A 122 0.69 13.27 23.71
N ARG A 123 0.35 13.55 22.44
CA ARG A 123 0.31 14.90 21.85
C ARG A 123 -1.01 15.12 21.09
N GLU A 124 -1.43 16.38 20.98
CA GLU A 124 -2.70 16.81 20.35
C GLU A 124 -2.53 17.40 18.93
N TRP A 125 -1.34 17.29 18.34
CA TRP A 125 -0.99 17.98 17.09
C TRP A 125 -1.51 17.18 15.90
N LYS A 126 -2.16 17.86 14.95
CA LYS A 126 -2.61 17.25 13.68
C LYS A 126 -1.68 17.50 12.50
N VAL A 127 -0.67 18.35 12.69
CA VAL A 127 0.32 18.63 11.66
C VAL A 127 1.37 17.53 11.71
N ILE A 128 1.48 16.80 10.62
CA ILE A 128 2.64 15.96 10.33
C ILE A 128 3.69 17.00 9.88
N HIS A 129 4.86 17.05 10.53
CA HIS A 129 5.96 18.05 10.39
C HIS A 129 5.76 19.41 11.09
#